data_AF-A0A843DSW0-F1
#
_entry.id   AF-A0A843DSW0-F1
#
_cell.length_a   1.000
_cell.length_b   1.000
_cell.length_c   1.000
_cell.angle_alpha   90.00
_cell.angle_beta   90.00
_cell.angle_gamma   90.00
#
_symmetry.space_group_name_H-M   'P 1'
#
loop_
_entity.id
_entity.type
_entity.pdbx_description
1 polymer ?
#
loop_
_entity_poly.entity_id
_entity_poly.type
_entity_poly.pdbx_seq_one_letter_code
_entity_poly.pdbx_strand_id
1 'polypeptide(L)' 'EINIISWNGREPKYDIREWAPDRAKMGKGITISKEEAEILKKALNSKEDL' A
#
# COMPACT_ATOMS: atom_id res chain seq x y z
N GLU A 1 -0.05 5.04 -6.10
CA GLU A 1 0.91 3.96 -6.40
C GLU A 1 0.86 2.90 -5.29
N ILE A 2 1.33 1.66 -5.56
CA ILE A 2 1.58 0.63 -4.54
C ILE A 2 3.09 0.42 -4.44
N ASN A 3 3.64 0.56 -3.24
CA ASN A 3 5.07 0.39 -2.97
C ASN A 3 5.30 -0.57 -1.79
N ILE A 4 6.52 -1.11 -1.68
CA ILE A 4 6.99 -1.79 -0.47
C ILE A 4 8.00 -0.85 0.19
N ILE A 5 7.68 -0.36 1.39
CA ILE A 5 8.48 0.66 2.09
C ILE A 5 8.84 0.18 3.48
N SER A 6 10.13 0.27 3.82
CA SER A 6 10.63 0.17 5.20
C SER A 6 10.68 1.55 5.82
N TRP A 7 9.80 1.81 6.78
CA TRP A 7 9.78 3.08 7.51
C TRP A 7 10.76 3.02 8.68
N ASN A 8 11.77 3.89 8.68
CA ASN A 8 12.78 4.00 9.75
C ASN A 8 13.50 2.67 10.05
N GLY A 9 13.79 1.87 9.02
CA GLY A 9 14.49 0.59 9.17
C GLY A 9 13.65 -0.53 9.80
N ARG A 10 12.33 -0.34 9.96
CA ARG A 10 11.41 -1.38 10.41
C ARG A 10 11.12 -2.38 9.29
N GLU A 11 10.44 -3.47 9.63
CA GLU A 11 9.99 -4.45 8.65
C GLU A 11 9.22 -3.77 7.50
N PRO A 12 9.56 -4.05 6.24
CA PRO A 12 8.91 -3.44 5.10
C PRO A 12 7.43 -3.82 5.00
N LYS A 13 6.60 -2.82 4.69
CA LYS A 13 5.14 -2.98 4.56
C LYS A 13 4.66 -2.48 3.21
N TYR A 14 3.46 -2.91 2.83
CA TYR A 14 2.80 -2.39 1.64
C TYR A 14 2.29 -1.00 1.90
N ASP A 15 2.43 -0.14 0.92
CA ASP A 15 2.09 1.26 1.02
C ASP A 15 1.34 1.73 -0.21
N ILE A 16 0.12 2.20 0.00
CA ILE A 16 -0.77 2.67 -1.05
C ILE A 16 -0.97 4.17 -0.85
N ARG A 17 -0.23 4.98 -1.61
CA ARG A 17 -0.35 6.44 -1.57
C ARG A 17 0.03 7.08 -2.89
N GLU A 18 -0.36 8.33 -3.03
CA GLU A 18 0.10 9.19 -4.11
C GLU A 18 1.45 9.81 -3.71
N TRP A 19 2.39 9.81 -4.64
CA TRP A 19 3.67 10.50 -4.51
C TRP A 19 3.75 11.58 -5.56
N ALA A 20 4.41 12.70 -5.24
CA ALA A 20 4.78 13.68 -6.25
C ALA A 20 5.65 13.02 -7.34
N PRO A 21 5.66 13.54 -8.59
CA PRO A 21 6.44 12.93 -9.68
C PRO A 21 7.93 12.75 -9.37
N ASP A 22 8.49 13.62 -8.52
CA ASP A 22 9.88 13.61 -8.05
C ASP A 22 10.09 12.78 -6.76
N ARG A 23 9.03 12.19 -6.21
CA ARG A 23 8.98 11.49 -4.91
C ARG A 23 9.45 12.31 -3.70
N ALA A 24 9.52 13.64 -3.81
CA ALA A 24 9.94 14.49 -2.69
C ALA A 24 8.84 14.66 -1.62
N LYS A 25 7.57 14.47 -2.01
CA LYS A 25 6.40 14.57 -1.13
C LYS A 25 5.44 13.41 -1.35
N MET A 26 4.77 13.02 -0.28
CA MET A 26 3.71 12.03 -0.26
C MET A 26 2.38 12.68 0.08
N GLY A 27 1.34 12.29 -0.66
CA GLY A 27 -0.05 12.62 -0.37
C GLY A 27 -0.66 11.73 0.71
N LYS A 28 -1.98 11.80 0.84
CA LYS A 28 -2.72 10.90 1.73
C LYS A 28 -2.61 9.46 1.23
N GLY A 29 -2.50 8.52 2.15
CA GLY A 29 -2.49 7.11 1.83
C GLY A 29 -2.43 6.24 3.09
N ILE A 30 -2.29 4.95 2.87
CA ILE A 30 -2.36 3.94 3.91
C ILE A 30 -1.18 2.97 3.77
N THR A 31 -0.57 2.64 4.91
CA THR A 31 0.40 1.55 5.01
C THR A 31 -0.31 0.36 5.63
N ILE A 32 -0.23 -0.79 4.97
CA ILE A 32 -0.86 -2.03 5.41
C ILE A 32 0.20 -3.13 5.53
N SER A 33 0.04 -3.99 6.52
CA SER A 33 0.84 -5.19 6.71
C SER A 33 0.61 -6.19 5.55
N LYS A 34 1.46 -7.22 5.50
CA LYS A 34 1.29 -8.31 4.54
C LYS A 34 -0.04 -9.03 4.73
N GLU A 35 -0.45 -9.27 5.98
CA GLU A 35 -1.70 -9.95 6.30
C GLU A 35 -2.92 -9.13 5.84
N GLU A 36 -2.92 -7.82 6.10
CA GLU A 36 -3.97 -6.91 5.65
C GLU A 36 -4.04 -6.84 4.11
N ALA A 37 -2.89 -6.86 3.43
CA ALA A 37 -2.83 -6.89 1.97
C ALA A 37 -3.41 -8.19 1.39
N GLU A 38 -3.14 -9.35 2.01
CA GLU A 38 -3.74 -10.63 1.58
C GLU A 38 -5.26 -10.64 1.76
N ILE A 39 -5.76 -10.11 2.88
CA ILE A 39 -7.21 -9.96 3.12
C ILE A 39 -7.83 -9.04 2.06
N LEU A 40 -7.21 -7.88 1.79
CA LEU A 40 -7.68 -6.94 0.78
C LEU A 40 -7.69 -7.59 -0.61
N LYS A 41 -6.62 -8.28 -1.00
CA LYS A 41 -6.53 -9.00 -2.27
C LYS A 41 -7.64 -10.04 -2.40
N LYS A 42 -7.89 -10.83 -1.35
CA LYS A 42 -8.99 -11.80 -1.34
C LYS A 42 -10.34 -11.11 -1.50
N ALA A 43 -10.56 -10.02 -0.78
CA ALA A 43 -11.81 -9.26 -0.87
C ALA A 43 -12.02 -8.68 -2.28
N LEU A 44 -10.99 -8.10 -2.89
CA LEU A 44 -11.05 -7.55 -4.26
C LEU A 44 -11.32 -8.63 -5.30
N ASN A 45 -10.64 -9.79 -5.21
CA ASN A 45 -10.88 -10.91 -6.13
C ASN A 45 -12.28 -11.54 -5.99
N SER A 46 -12.95 -11.31 -4.85
CA SER A 46 -14.29 -11.84 -4.60
C SER A 46 -15.40 -10.87 -5.02
N LYS A 47 -15.05 -9.69 -5.54
CA LYS A 47 -16.02 -8.71 -6.04
C LYS A 47 -16.20 -8.95 -7.54
N GLU A 48 -17.39 -9.40 -7.91
CA GLU A 48 -17.75 -9.68 -9.32
C GLU A 48 -17.97 -8.38 -10.13
N ASP A 49 -18.17 -7.26 -9.45
CA ASP A 49 -18.50 -5.95 -10.04
C ASP A 49 -17.37 -4.90 -9.96
N LEU A 50 -16.11 -5.35 -9.74
CA LEU A 50 -14.91 -4.49 -9.81
C LEU A 50 -14.11 -4.74 -11.08
#